data_AF-A0A965J0U5-F1
#
_entry.id   AF-A0A965J0U5-F1
#
_cell.length_a   1.000
_cell.length_b   1.000
_cell.length_c   1.000
_cell.angle_alpha   90.00
_cell.angle_beta   90.00
_cell.angle_gamma   90.00
#
_symmetry.space_group_name_H-M   'P 1'
#
loop_
_entity.id
_entity.type
_entity.pdbx_description
1 polymer ?
#
loop_
_entity_poly.entity_id
_entity_poly.type
_entity_poly.pdbx_seq_one_letter_code
_entity_poly.pdbx_strand_id
1 'polypeptide(L)'
;MKFDELNENNYLLFAIKFYNNPQALTREDFEDDLKRIRYIKKLLRKYKKDGELKVHLILNHLTVLFNVFDDAAVPLLFYNLEKDLWPAIKSFLVFLKRLPEYPKTEINDVNIDSVCLSRLQSI
;
A
#
# COMPACT_ATOMS: atom_id res chain seq x y z
N MET A 1 17.78 13.55 3.88
CA MET A 1 17.65 13.15 2.46
C MET A 1 16.19 13.35 2.11
N LYS A 2 15.88 14.37 1.31
CA LYS A 2 14.52 14.59 0.83
C LYS A 2 14.25 13.57 -0.27
N PHE A 3 13.48 12.54 0.03
CA PHE A 3 12.92 11.63 -0.97
C PHE A 3 11.69 12.34 -1.54
N ASP A 4 11.89 13.43 -2.28
CA ASP A 4 10.76 14.24 -2.74
C ASP A 4 9.86 13.43 -3.68
N GLU A 5 10.40 12.47 -4.44
CA GLU A 5 9.63 11.46 -5.20
C GLU A 5 10.41 10.14 -5.35
N LEU A 6 9.71 8.99 -5.32
CA LEU A 6 10.30 7.69 -5.65
C LEU A 6 10.44 7.53 -7.17
N ASN A 7 11.50 6.87 -7.63
CA ASN A 7 11.81 6.53 -9.03
C ASN A 7 12.54 5.19 -9.11
N GLU A 8 12.75 4.65 -10.31
CA GLU A 8 13.33 3.31 -10.50
C GLU A 8 14.70 3.13 -9.82
N ASN A 9 15.49 4.21 -9.75
CA ASN A 9 16.83 4.20 -9.16
C ASN A 9 16.82 4.26 -7.63
N ASN A 10 15.82 4.93 -7.03
CA ASN A 10 15.76 5.12 -5.58
C ASN A 10 14.76 4.20 -4.87
N TYR A 11 13.80 3.62 -5.60
CA TYR A 11 12.72 2.81 -5.05
C TYR A 11 13.26 1.59 -4.30
N LEU A 12 14.17 0.85 -4.93
CA LEU A 12 14.75 -0.34 -4.33
C LEU A 12 15.61 0.00 -3.12
N LEU A 13 16.43 1.06 -3.21
CA LEU A 13 17.25 1.54 -2.10
C LEU A 13 16.40 2.01 -0.91
N PHE A 14 15.29 2.70 -1.20
CA PHE A 14 14.31 3.11 -0.19
C PHE A 14 13.68 1.88 0.47
N ALA A 15 13.20 0.92 -0.32
CA ALA A 15 12.63 -0.33 0.19
C ALA A 15 13.61 -1.08 1.09
N ILE A 16 14.86 -1.27 0.65
CA ILE A 16 15.90 -1.95 1.44
C ILE A 16 16.17 -1.20 2.75
N LYS A 17 16.27 0.13 2.70
CA LYS A 17 16.58 0.96 3.88
C LYS A 17 15.52 0.85 4.98
N PHE A 18 14.25 0.76 4.60
CA PHE A 18 13.13 0.72 5.54
C PHE A 18 12.58 -0.69 5.77
N TYR A 19 13.18 -1.70 5.15
CA TYR A 19 12.80 -3.09 5.37
C TYR A 19 13.31 -3.58 6.72
N ASN A 20 12.39 -4.03 7.56
CA ASN A 20 12.67 -4.61 8.86
C ASN A 20 11.78 -5.83 9.08
N ASN A 21 12.30 -7.01 8.73
CA ASN A 21 11.64 -8.28 9.01
C ASN A 21 12.61 -9.19 9.78
N PRO A 22 12.43 -9.37 11.11
CA PRO A 22 13.28 -10.24 11.91
C PRO A 22 13.29 -11.71 11.46
N GLN A 23 12.28 -12.13 10.69
CA GLN A 23 12.15 -13.50 10.17
C GLN A 23 12.73 -13.68 8.77
N ALA A 24 13.07 -12.58 8.07
CA ALA A 24 13.66 -12.65 6.75
C ALA A 24 15.15 -12.95 6.86
N LEU A 25 15.59 -13.98 6.15
CA LEU A 25 16.97 -14.47 6.19
C LEU A 25 17.68 -14.23 4.85
N THR A 26 16.92 -14.00 3.79
CA THR A 26 17.43 -13.95 2.42
C THR A 26 16.87 -12.77 1.64
N ARG A 27 17.51 -12.50 0.50
CA ARG A 27 17.00 -11.55 -0.50
C ARG A 27 15.66 -12.00 -1.09
N GLU A 28 15.43 -13.30 -1.19
CA GLU A 28 14.20 -13.86 -1.75
C GLU A 28 13.00 -13.52 -0.87
N ASP A 29 13.16 -13.60 0.46
CA ASP A 29 12.12 -13.20 1.43
C ASP A 29 11.71 -11.73 1.24
N PHE A 30 12.69 -10.85 1.07
CA PHE A 30 12.45 -9.43 0.80
C PHE A 30 11.70 -9.22 -0.52
N GLU A 31 12.10 -9.91 -1.58
CA GLU A 31 11.44 -9.82 -2.88
C GLU A 31 10.00 -10.36 -2.83
N ASP A 32 9.75 -11.40 -2.03
CA ASP A 32 8.41 -11.96 -1.82
C ASP A 32 7.48 -11.00 -1.06
N ASP A 33 7.98 -10.30 -0.05
CA ASP A 33 7.20 -9.25 0.62
C ASP A 33 6.92 -8.06 -0.30
N LEU A 34 7.88 -7.67 -1.14
CA LEU A 34 7.63 -6.66 -2.18
C LEU A 34 6.60 -7.10 -3.22
N LYS A 35 6.53 -8.40 -3.57
CA LYS A 35 5.51 -8.92 -4.49
C LYS A 35 4.10 -8.69 -3.97
N ARG A 36 3.87 -8.54 -2.66
CA ARG A 36 2.55 -8.24 -2.07
C ARG A 36 1.94 -6.95 -2.64
N ILE A 37 2.76 -5.94 -2.93
CA ILE A 37 2.30 -4.70 -3.58
C ILE A 37 1.68 -5.00 -4.95
N ARG A 38 2.31 -5.90 -5.72
CA ARG A 38 1.80 -6.35 -7.04
C ARG A 38 0.49 -7.13 -6.90
N TYR A 39 0.34 -7.95 -5.86
CA TYR A 39 -0.91 -8.66 -5.58
C TYR A 39 -2.04 -7.69 -5.21
N ILE A 40 -1.78 -6.71 -4.33
CA ILE A 40 -2.74 -5.66 -3.98
C ILE A 40 -3.20 -4.93 -5.24
N LYS A 41 -2.25 -4.51 -6.09
CA LYS A 41 -2.53 -3.86 -7.38
C LYS A 41 -3.46 -4.71 -8.26
N LYS A 42 -3.21 -6.01 -8.38
CA LYS A 42 -4.06 -6.94 -9.13
C LYS A 42 -5.47 -7.03 -8.56
N LEU A 43 -5.62 -7.08 -7.23
CA LEU A 43 -6.90 -7.14 -6.55
C LEU A 43 -7.71 -5.84 -6.74
N LEU A 44 -7.06 -4.67 -6.62
CA LEU A 44 -7.71 -3.38 -6.84
C LEU A 44 -8.16 -3.19 -8.28
N ARG A 45 -7.34 -3.60 -9.26
CA ARG A 45 -7.74 -3.59 -10.68
C ARG A 45 -8.94 -4.49 -10.94
N LYS A 46 -8.98 -5.68 -10.32
CA LYS A 46 -10.15 -6.57 -10.43
C LYS A 46 -11.38 -5.93 -9.81
N TYR A 47 -11.27 -5.34 -8.62
CA TYR A 47 -12.36 -4.61 -7.99
C TYR A 47 -12.90 -3.49 -8.89
N LYS A 48 -12.01 -2.69 -9.49
CA LYS A 48 -12.42 -1.62 -10.42
C LYS A 48 -13.18 -2.17 -11.64
N LYS A 49 -12.79 -3.34 -12.15
CA LYS A 49 -13.40 -3.94 -13.35
C LYS A 49 -14.74 -4.62 -13.04
N ASP A 50 -14.78 -5.44 -11.99
CA ASP A 50 -15.87 -6.38 -11.73
C ASP A 50 -16.75 -5.95 -10.53
N GLY A 51 -16.36 -4.92 -9.78
CA GLY A 51 -17.05 -4.44 -8.56
C GLY A 51 -16.88 -5.35 -7.34
N GLU A 52 -16.22 -6.49 -7.47
CA GLU A 52 -15.97 -7.46 -6.41
C GLU A 52 -14.74 -7.06 -5.57
N LEU A 53 -14.97 -6.66 -4.31
CA LEU A 53 -13.88 -6.25 -3.41
C LEU A 53 -13.49 -7.41 -2.49
N LYS A 54 -12.26 -7.91 -2.65
CA LYS A 54 -11.72 -8.98 -1.81
C LYS A 54 -11.06 -8.44 -0.55
N VAL A 55 -11.88 -7.94 0.37
CA VAL A 55 -11.40 -7.11 1.49
C VAL A 55 -10.37 -7.83 2.37
N HIS A 56 -10.68 -9.02 2.88
CA HIS A 56 -9.78 -9.78 3.76
C HIS A 56 -8.42 -10.09 3.10
N LEU A 57 -8.41 -10.37 1.80
CA LEU A 57 -7.16 -10.66 1.07
C LEU A 57 -6.29 -9.40 0.96
N ILE A 58 -6.89 -8.26 0.64
CA ILE A 58 -6.16 -6.99 0.57
C ILE A 58 -5.65 -6.60 1.97
N LEU A 59 -6.49 -6.70 3.00
CA LEU A 59 -6.08 -6.44 4.39
C LEU A 59 -4.93 -7.33 4.82
N ASN A 60 -4.98 -8.63 4.54
CA ASN A 60 -3.88 -9.54 4.89
C ASN A 60 -2.56 -9.15 4.20
N HIS A 61 -2.61 -8.80 2.91
CA HIS A 61 -1.40 -8.33 2.22
C HIS A 61 -0.87 -7.02 2.80
N LEU A 62 -1.76 -6.08 3.15
CA LEU A 62 -1.39 -4.82 3.78
C LEU A 62 -0.79 -5.02 5.18
N THR A 63 -1.41 -5.86 6.01
CA THR A 63 -0.91 -6.16 7.36
C THR A 63 0.52 -6.67 7.32
N VAL A 64 0.83 -7.64 6.45
CA VAL A 64 2.20 -8.14 6.32
C VAL A 64 3.13 -7.04 5.80
N LEU A 65 2.70 -6.25 4.80
CA LEU A 65 3.52 -5.16 4.27
C LEU A 65 3.84 -4.10 5.33
N PHE A 66 2.87 -3.73 6.18
CA PHE A 66 3.07 -2.80 7.28
C PHE A 66 3.90 -3.40 8.41
N ASN A 67 3.86 -4.72 8.63
CA ASN A 67 4.71 -5.34 9.65
C ASN A 67 6.19 -5.29 9.27
N VAL A 68 6.51 -5.31 7.96
CA VAL A 68 7.90 -5.37 7.48
C VAL A 68 8.46 -4.04 6.97
N PHE A 69 7.60 -3.10 6.54
CA PHE A 69 8.02 -1.77 6.08
C PHE A 69 7.50 -0.62 6.95
N ASP A 70 6.63 -0.90 7.92
CA ASP A 70 5.98 0.11 8.75
C ASP A 70 5.38 1.25 7.89
N ASP A 71 5.51 2.51 8.31
CA ASP A 71 4.98 3.67 7.59
C ASP A 71 5.61 3.85 6.18
N ALA A 72 6.78 3.25 5.92
CA ALA A 72 7.39 3.28 4.58
C ALA A 72 6.60 2.42 3.56
N ALA A 73 5.68 1.55 4.00
CA ALA A 73 4.75 0.86 3.11
C ALA A 73 3.85 1.84 2.33
N VAL A 74 3.49 2.99 2.91
CA VAL A 74 2.61 3.98 2.26
C VAL A 74 3.22 4.52 0.97
N PRO A 75 4.40 5.17 0.96
CA PRO A 75 5.00 5.66 -0.27
C PRO A 75 5.32 4.52 -1.27
N LEU A 76 5.69 3.32 -0.79
CA LEU A 76 5.91 2.16 -1.66
C LEU A 76 4.62 1.75 -2.40
N LEU A 77 3.47 1.76 -1.74
CA LEU A 77 2.18 1.48 -2.36
C LEU A 77 1.84 2.53 -3.42
N PHE A 78 1.88 3.81 -3.07
CA PHE A 78 1.49 4.88 -4.00
C PHE A 78 2.41 5.01 -5.21
N TYR A 79 3.71 4.70 -5.07
CA TYR A 79 4.63 4.64 -6.19
C TYR A 79 4.27 3.53 -7.20
N ASN A 80 3.83 2.36 -6.71
CA ASN A 80 3.55 1.21 -7.57
C ASN A 80 2.12 1.19 -8.14
N LEU A 81 1.19 1.93 -7.54
CA LEU A 81 -0.22 1.96 -7.91
C LEU A 81 -0.51 3.11 -8.88
N GLU A 82 -1.34 2.83 -9.88
CA GLU A 82 -1.86 3.88 -10.76
C GLU A 82 -2.80 4.84 -10.00
N LYS A 83 -2.85 6.12 -10.42
CA LYS A 83 -3.67 7.18 -9.78
C LYS A 83 -5.16 6.83 -9.70
N ASP A 84 -5.67 6.03 -10.61
CA ASP A 84 -7.06 5.57 -10.62
C ASP A 84 -7.37 4.51 -9.55
N LEU A 85 -6.35 3.86 -8.98
CA LEU A 85 -6.47 2.92 -7.86
C LEU A 85 -6.28 3.60 -6.50
N TRP A 86 -5.78 4.85 -6.49
CA TRP A 86 -5.51 5.61 -5.27
C TRP A 86 -6.75 5.79 -4.37
N PRO A 87 -7.95 6.06 -4.89
CA PRO A 87 -9.16 6.16 -4.05
C PRO A 87 -9.43 4.89 -3.25
N ALA A 88 -9.30 3.73 -3.89
CA ALA A 88 -9.59 2.44 -3.26
C ALA A 88 -8.55 2.11 -2.17
N ILE A 89 -7.24 2.22 -2.48
CA ILE A 89 -6.20 1.95 -1.48
C ILE A 89 -6.24 2.96 -0.33
N LYS A 90 -6.56 4.23 -0.60
CA LYS A 90 -6.72 5.25 0.44
C LYS A 90 -7.81 4.84 1.45
N SER A 91 -8.93 4.28 1.00
CA SER A 91 -9.97 3.75 1.90
C SER A 91 -9.42 2.70 2.87
N PHE A 92 -8.58 1.77 2.40
CA PHE A 92 -7.93 0.78 3.27
C PHE A 92 -6.98 1.43 4.27
N LEU A 93 -6.17 2.39 3.82
CA LEU A 93 -5.19 3.05 4.69
C LEU A 93 -5.85 3.91 5.78
N VAL A 94 -6.96 4.57 5.44
CA VAL A 94 -7.80 5.29 6.42
C VAL A 94 -8.40 4.32 7.42
N PHE A 95 -8.95 3.20 6.96
CA PHE A 95 -9.49 2.15 7.84
C PHE A 95 -8.43 1.59 8.79
N LEU A 96 -7.21 1.37 8.31
CA LEU A 96 -6.08 0.90 9.11
C LEU A 96 -5.43 1.98 9.99
N LYS A 97 -5.88 3.24 9.89
CA LYS A 97 -5.26 4.39 10.57
C LYS A 97 -3.76 4.54 10.28
N ARG A 98 -3.35 4.22 9.05
CA ARG A 98 -1.96 4.28 8.56
C ARG A 98 -1.66 5.51 7.71
N LEU A 99 -2.59 6.44 7.59
CA LEU A 99 -2.39 7.71 6.91
C LEU A 99 -2.11 8.81 7.94
N PRO A 100 -0.91 9.42 7.95
CA PRO A 100 -0.63 10.54 8.83
C PRO A 100 -1.40 11.79 8.36
N GLU A 101 -1.90 12.59 9.31
CA GLU A 101 -2.57 13.87 9.00
C GLU A 101 -1.60 14.91 8.45
N TYR A 102 -0.31 14.77 8.80
CA TYR A 102 0.77 15.68 8.43
C TYR A 102 2.08 14.93 8.13
N PRO A 103 2.91 15.40 7.19
CA PRO A 103 2.67 16.55 6.31
C PRO A 103 1.60 16.25 5.24
N LYS A 104 0.88 17.28 4.80
CA LYS A 104 -0.07 17.14 3.70
C LYS A 104 0.66 16.86 2.39
N THR A 105 0.42 15.69 1.82
CA THR A 105 0.85 15.26 0.49
C THR A 105 -0.34 15.14 -0.46
N GLU A 106 -0.09 14.94 -1.76
CA GLU A 106 -1.14 14.72 -2.79
C GLU A 106 -2.14 13.62 -2.40
N ILE A 107 -1.70 12.63 -1.61
CA ILE A 107 -2.54 11.54 -1.12
C ILE A 107 -3.73 12.08 -0.30
N ASN A 108 -3.57 13.21 0.40
CA ASN A 108 -4.63 13.81 1.21
C ASN A 108 -5.75 14.39 0.34
N ASP A 109 -5.43 14.87 -0.85
CA ASP A 109 -6.41 15.46 -1.78
C ASP A 109 -7.16 14.40 -2.61
N VAL A 110 -6.69 13.15 -2.63
CA VAL A 110 -7.38 12.04 -3.30
C VAL A 110 -8.70 11.74 -2.61
N ASN A 111 -9.80 11.68 -3.36
CA ASN A 111 -11.08 11.26 -2.80
C ASN A 111 -11.06 9.80 -2.37
N ILE A 112 -11.65 9.51 -1.21
CA ILE A 112 -11.80 8.15 -0.69
C ILE A 112 -12.90 7.45 -1.50
N ASP A 113 -12.71 6.17 -1.83
CA ASP A 113 -13.81 5.35 -2.35
C ASP A 113 -14.78 5.02 -1.20
N SER A 114 -15.94 5.65 -1.21
CA SER A 114 -16.99 5.51 -0.20
C SER A 114 -17.60 4.11 -0.18
N VAL A 115 -17.73 3.45 -1.33
CA VAL A 115 -18.25 2.07 -1.41
C VAL A 115 -17.24 1.11 -0.79
N CYS A 116 -15.96 1.29 -1.11
CA CYS A 116 -14.87 0.53 -0.52
C CYS A 116 -14.83 0.72 1.02
N LEU A 117 -14.92 1.97 1.49
CA LEU A 117 -14.89 2.27 2.91
C LEU A 117 -16.08 1.68 3.67
N SER A 118 -17.29 1.76 3.11
CA SER A 118 -18.49 1.16 3.72
C SER A 118 -18.35 -0.36 3.82
N ARG A 119 -17.81 -1.02 2.79
CA ARG A 119 -17.53 -2.47 2.83
C ARG A 119 -16.45 -2.84 3.85
N LEU A 120 -15.49 -1.94 4.11
CA LEU A 120 -14.47 -2.11 5.15
C LEU A 120 -15.04 -2.00 6.56
N GLN A 121 -16.04 -1.13 6.76
CA GLN A 121 -16.69 -0.92 8.06
C GLN A 121 -17.74 -1.99 8.38
N SER A 122 -18.19 -2.77 7.40
CA SER A 122 -19.20 -3.83 7.57
C SER A 122 -18.63 -5.22 7.89
N ILE A 123 -17.32 -5.32 8.13
CA ILE A 123 -16.59 -6.57 8.41
C ILE A 123 -16.44 -6.73 9.92
#